data_AF-A0A5P1V1S4-F1
#
_entry.id   AF-A0A5P1V1S4-F1
#
_cell.length_a   1.000
_cell.length_b   1.000
_cell.length_c   1.000
_cell.angle_alpha   90.00
_cell.angle_beta   90.00
_cell.angle_gamma   90.00
#
_symmetry.space_group_name_H-M   'P 1'
#
loop_
_entity.id
_entity.type
_entity.pdbx_description
1 polymer ?
#
loop_
_entity_poly.entity_id
_entity_poly.type
_entity_poly.pdbx_seq_one_letter_code
_entity_poly.pdbx_strand_id
1 'polypeptide(L)'
;MKAYGIYYQNLKEINTLAKKDPKAALKTLCNEFESLIWYEILKNFDQSIWKSNLFPETLEKKIYQDFLYQEVGRTLAGRPKSLGDYLYQNLLKSTYLKNRIEKSDK
;
A
#
# COMPACT_ATOMS: atom_id res chain seq x y z
N MET A 1 2.96 20.33 -14.12
CA MET A 1 3.41 18.92 -14.24
C MET A 1 2.26 18.03 -13.78
N LYS A 2 1.74 17.18 -14.67
CA LYS A 2 0.56 16.35 -14.43
C LYS A 2 0.89 15.28 -13.39
N ALA A 3 0.01 15.09 -12.42
CA ALA A 3 0.16 14.11 -11.36
C ALA A 3 0.31 12.70 -11.95
N TYR A 4 1.52 12.15 -11.92
CA TYR A 4 1.76 10.70 -11.91
C TYR A 4 1.32 10.18 -10.54
N GLY A 5 0.01 10.27 -10.30
CA GLY A 5 -0.60 9.98 -9.01
C GLY A 5 -0.61 8.48 -8.81
N ILE A 6 0.20 8.01 -7.86
CA ILE A 6 0.05 6.70 -7.24
C ILE A 6 -1.43 6.46 -7.02
N TYR A 7 -1.93 5.36 -7.58
CA TYR A 7 -3.35 5.05 -7.52
C TYR A 7 -3.62 4.48 -6.12
N TYR A 8 -3.91 5.35 -5.16
CA TYR A 8 -4.35 4.92 -3.84
C TYR A 8 -5.84 4.62 -3.91
N GLN A 9 -6.30 3.53 -3.27
CA GLN A 9 -7.70 3.50 -2.87
C GLN A 9 -7.94 4.76 -2.02
N ASN A 10 -8.93 5.53 -2.44
CA ASN A 10 -9.16 6.87 -1.94
C ASN A 10 -9.27 6.81 -0.42
N LEU A 11 -8.46 7.54 0.35
CA LEU A 11 -8.59 7.58 1.81
C LEU A 11 -10.03 7.89 2.24
N LYS A 12 -10.81 8.55 1.38
CA LYS A 12 -12.27 8.74 1.52
C LYS A 12 -13.06 7.44 1.55
N GLU A 13 -12.73 6.46 0.71
CA GLU A 13 -13.36 5.14 0.69
C GLU A 13 -13.03 4.37 1.97
N ILE A 14 -11.77 4.39 2.39
CA ILE A 14 -11.35 3.75 3.66
C ILE A 14 -12.05 4.43 4.85
N ASN A 15 -12.14 5.76 4.87
CA ASN A 15 -12.88 6.49 5.90
C ASN A 15 -14.38 6.18 5.88
N THR A 16 -14.96 5.98 4.70
CA THR A 16 -16.36 5.55 4.57
C THR A 16 -16.54 4.13 5.08
N LEU A 17 -15.61 3.23 4.76
CA LEU A 17 -15.59 1.86 5.25
C LEU A 17 -15.42 1.83 6.77
N ALA A 18 -14.58 2.68 7.34
CA ALA A 18 -14.33 2.74 8.78
C ALA A 18 -15.57 3.08 9.60
N LYS A 19 -16.52 3.82 9.02
CA LYS A 19 -17.83 4.12 9.64
C LYS A 19 -18.78 2.91 9.65
N LYS A 20 -18.61 1.96 8.72
CA LYS A 20 -19.46 0.78 8.57
C LYS A 20 -18.87 -0.45 9.24
N ASP A 21 -17.59 -0.69 8.98
CA ASP A 21 -16.80 -1.78 9.53
C ASP A 21 -15.37 -1.27 9.79
N PRO A 22 -15.09 -0.85 11.03
CA PRO A 22 -13.78 -0.31 11.40
C PRO A 22 -12.68 -1.38 11.37
N LYS A 23 -13.01 -2.67 11.54
CA LYS A 23 -12.02 -3.76 11.49
C LYS A 23 -11.61 -4.05 10.04
N ALA A 24 -12.56 -4.11 9.13
CA ALA A 24 -12.27 -4.25 7.70
C ALA A 24 -11.49 -3.03 7.19
N ALA A 25 -11.86 -1.81 7.60
CA ALA A 25 -11.14 -0.60 7.21
C ALA A 25 -9.69 -0.60 7.71
N LEU A 26 -9.44 -1.02 8.95
CA LEU A 26 -8.08 -1.14 9.48
C LEU A 26 -7.26 -2.16 8.70
N LYS A 27 -7.86 -3.30 8.33
CA LYS A 27 -7.18 -4.33 7.52
C LYS A 27 -6.82 -3.80 6.14
N THR A 28 -7.78 -3.16 5.46
CA THR A 28 -7.56 -2.52 4.15
C THR A 28 -6.44 -1.47 4.23
N LEU A 29 -6.45 -0.63 5.27
CA LEU A 29 -5.40 0.38 5.47
C LEU A 29 -4.01 -0.26 5.64
N CYS A 30 -3.90 -1.35 6.41
CA CYS A 30 -2.62 -2.04 6.60
C CYS A 30 -2.11 -2.66 5.29
N ASN A 31 -3.01 -3.21 4.47
CA ASN A 31 -2.66 -3.76 3.16
C ASN A 31 -2.22 -2.65 2.18
N GLU A 32 -2.94 -1.54 2.12
CA GLU A 32 -2.56 -0.38 1.32
C GLU A 32 -1.19 0.16 1.73
N PHE A 33 -0.93 0.25 3.03
CA PHE A 33 0.38 0.64 3.55
C PHE A 33 1.49 -0.33 3.15
N GLU A 34 1.25 -1.64 3.25
CA GLU A 34 2.20 -2.66 2.77
C GLU A 34 2.49 -2.52 1.27
N SER A 35 1.48 -2.23 0.45
CA SER A 35 1.66 -2.02 -0.99
C SER A 35 2.63 -0.87 -1.28
N LEU A 36 2.61 0.18 -0.46
CA LEU A 36 3.53 1.32 -0.61
C LEU A 36 4.95 0.97 -0.25
N ILE A 37 5.12 0.15 0.79
CA ILE A 37 6.44 -0.37 1.15
C ILE A 37 6.99 -1.21 0.00
N TRP A 38 6.20 -2.10 -0.59
CA TRP A 38 6.65 -2.90 -1.73
C TRP A 38 6.99 -2.04 -2.95
N TYR A 39 6.17 -1.06 -3.29
CA TYR A 39 6.47 -0.11 -4.36
C TYR A 39 7.82 0.59 -4.14
N GLU A 40 8.05 1.10 -2.93
CA GLU A 40 9.30 1.80 -2.60
C GLU A 40 10.51 0.86 -2.62
N ILE A 41 10.36 -0.37 -2.13
CA ILE A 41 11.39 -1.42 -2.21
C ILE A 41 11.76 -1.70 -3.67
N LEU A 42 10.77 -1.94 -4.54
CA LEU A 42 11.00 -2.25 -5.95
C LEU A 42 11.68 -1.10 -6.69
N LYS A 43 11.25 0.12 -6.41
CA LYS A 43 11.84 1.33 -6.99
C LYS A 43 13.30 1.51 -6.57
N ASN A 44 13.61 1.31 -5.29
CA ASN A 44 14.98 1.40 -4.80
C ASN A 44 15.86 0.25 -5.31
N PHE A 45 15.29 -0.94 -5.50
CA PHE A 45 16.02 -2.03 -6.16
C PHE A 45 16.37 -1.68 -7.61
N ASP A 46 15.45 -1.11 -8.41
CA ASP A 46 15.78 -0.67 -9.78
C ASP A 46 16.91 0.36 -9.83
N GLN A 47 16.95 1.27 -8.84
CA GLN A 47 18.03 2.27 -8.73
C GLN A 47 19.38 1.65 -8.34
N SER A 48 19.37 0.52 -7.63
CA SER A 48 20.60 -0.17 -7.22
C SER A 48 21.25 -1.01 -8.34
N ILE A 49 20.53 -1.26 -9.43
CA ILE A 49 21.03 -2.07 -10.55
C ILE A 49 21.87 -1.18 -11.48
N TRP A 50 23.06 -1.67 -11.84
CA TRP A 50 23.90 -1.02 -12.85
C TRP A 50 23.19 -1.00 -14.20
N LYS A 51 22.85 0.19 -14.67
CA LYS A 51 22.14 0.37 -15.93
C LYS A 51 23.14 0.29 -17.07
N SER A 52 22.98 -0.70 -17.94
CA SER A 52 23.77 -0.79 -19.17
C SER A 52 23.23 0.19 -20.20
N ASN A 53 24.10 0.76 -21.04
CA ASN A 53 23.70 1.56 -22.20
C ASN A 53 23.03 0.73 -23.33
N LEU A 54 22.73 -0.55 -23.07
CA LEU A 54 22.16 -1.47 -24.05
C LEU A 54 20.68 -1.16 -24.34
N PHE A 55 19.97 -0.56 -23.37
CA PHE A 55 18.58 -0.14 -23.52
C PHE A 55 18.40 1.31 -23.08
N PRO A 56 17.82 2.17 -23.92
CA PRO A 56 17.59 3.57 -23.55
C PRO A 56 16.59 3.70 -22.40
N GLU A 57 16.89 4.59 -21.46
CA GLU A 57 15.96 5.02 -20.42
C GLU A 57 15.02 6.10 -20.95
N THR A 58 13.97 5.69 -21.66
CA THR A 58 12.94 6.64 -22.11
C THR A 58 11.96 7.00 -21.00
N LEU A 59 11.26 8.14 -21.15
CA LEU A 59 10.23 8.57 -20.21
C LEU A 59 9.09 7.56 -20.13
N GLU A 60 8.68 7.00 -21.27
CA GLU A 60 7.62 5.99 -21.36
C GLU A 60 8.00 4.75 -20.55
N LYS A 61 9.24 4.27 -20.68
CA LYS A 61 9.74 3.12 -19.92
C LYS A 61 9.63 3.38 -18.41
N LYS A 62 10.02 4.56 -17.94
CA LYS A 62 9.92 4.93 -16.51
C LYS A 62 8.48 4.92 -16.03
N ILE A 63 7.55 5.47 -16.83
CA ILE A 63 6.12 5.47 -16.51
C ILE A 63 5.58 4.04 -16.40
N TYR A 64 5.86 3.19 -17.39
CA TYR A 64 5.42 1.79 -17.36
C TYR A 64 6.05 1.00 -16.21
N GLN A 65 7.32 1.23 -15.89
CA GLN A 65 7.99 0.63 -14.73
C GLN A 65 7.34 1.07 -13.41
N ASP A 66 7.03 2.35 -13.25
CA ASP A 66 6.35 2.87 -12.07
C ASP A 66 4.97 2.22 -11.88
N PHE A 67 4.19 2.07 -12.96
CA PHE A 67 2.92 1.34 -12.93
C PHE A 67 3.09 -0.13 -12.57
N LEU A 68 4.10 -0.80 -13.15
CA LEU A 68 4.41 -2.19 -12.84
C LEU A 68 4.72 -2.37 -11.35
N TYR A 69 5.56 -1.51 -10.77
CA TYR A 69 5.92 -1.60 -9.36
C TYR A 69 4.71 -1.39 -8.44
N GLN A 70 3.79 -0.49 -8.81
CA GLN A 70 2.54 -0.31 -8.08
C GLN A 70 1.66 -1.57 -8.11
N GLU A 71 1.47 -2.17 -9.28
CA GLU A 71 0.65 -3.40 -9.42
C GLU A 71 1.26 -4.61 -8.71
N VAL A 72 2.59 -4.75 -8.78
CA VAL A 72 3.29 -5.79 -8.04
C VAL A 72 3.12 -5.57 -6.53
N GLY A 73 3.28 -4.33 -6.05
CA GLY A 73 3.06 -4.01 -4.63
C GLY A 73 1.66 -4.37 -4.15
N ARG A 74 0.63 -4.05 -4.94
CA ARG A 74 -0.77 -4.39 -4.65
C ARG A 74 -1.02 -5.89 -4.61
N THR A 75 -0.40 -6.63 -5.53
CA THR A 75 -0.55 -8.09 -5.64
C THR A 75 0.16 -8.85 -4.51
N LEU A 76 1.22 -8.26 -3.96
CA LEU A 76 1.97 -8.81 -2.81
C LEU A 76 1.31 -8.45 -1.49
N ALA A 77 0.69 -7.27 -1.41
CA ALA A 77 0.02 -6.80 -0.21
C ALA A 77 -1.19 -7.67 0.18
N GLY A 78 -1.42 -7.80 1.49
CA GLY A 78 -2.62 -8.46 2.02
C GLY A 78 -2.67 -9.97 1.92
N ARG A 79 -1.55 -10.62 1.57
CA ARG A 79 -1.40 -12.08 1.66
C ARG A 79 -1.42 -12.54 3.13
N PRO A 80 -1.82 -13.79 3.44
CA PRO A 80 -1.70 -14.31 4.79
C PRO A 80 -0.25 -14.23 5.28
N LYS A 81 -0.03 -13.77 6.52
CA LYS A 81 1.32 -13.56 7.10
C LYS A 81 2.17 -12.53 6.34
N SER A 82 1.55 -11.65 5.56
CA SER A 82 2.23 -10.51 4.96
C SER A 82 2.48 -9.41 6.00
N LEU A 83 3.27 -8.39 5.66
CA LEU A 83 3.54 -7.28 6.57
C LEU A 83 2.24 -6.57 6.98
N GLY A 84 1.31 -6.38 6.05
CA GLY A 84 0.00 -5.79 6.32
C GLY A 84 -0.81 -6.61 7.33
N ASP A 85 -0.78 -7.93 7.22
CA ASP A 85 -1.44 -8.83 8.18
C ASP A 85 -0.79 -8.73 9.58
N TYR A 86 0.55 -8.72 9.66
CA TYR A 86 1.25 -8.51 10.93
C TYR A 86 0.92 -7.16 11.58
N LEU A 87 0.90 -6.09 10.79
CA LEU A 87 0.52 -4.75 11.25
C LEU A 87 -0.92 -4.74 11.77
N TYR A 88 -1.85 -5.32 11.01
CA TYR A 88 -3.25 -5.43 11.42
C TYR A 88 -3.40 -6.15 12.77
N GLN A 89 -2.77 -7.31 12.94
CA GLN A 89 -2.84 -8.07 14.20
C GLN A 89 -2.23 -7.30 15.39
N ASN A 90 -1.14 -6.57 15.16
CA ASN A 90 -0.52 -5.76 16.22
C ASN A 90 -1.36 -4.53 16.57
N LEU A 91 -1.96 -3.88 15.57
CA LEU A 91 -2.81 -2.71 15.77
C LEU A 91 -4.14 -3.05 16.44
N LEU A 92 -4.71 -4.23 16.18
CA LEU A 92 -5.89 -4.72 16.91
C LEU A 92 -5.64 -4.90 18.42
N LYS A 93 -4.41 -5.21 18.82
CA LYS A 93 -4.02 -5.33 20.24
C LYS A 93 -3.83 -3.97 20.91
N SER A 94 -3.74 -2.88 20.15
CA SER A 94 -3.58 -1.54 20.69
C SER A 94 -4.84 -1.09 21.42
N THR A 95 -4.69 -0.72 22.69
CA THR A 95 -5.79 -0.19 23.53
C THR A 95 -6.48 1.01 22.89
N TYR A 96 -5.71 1.87 22.21
CA TYR A 96 -6.24 3.06 21.53
C TYR A 96 -7.22 2.68 20.40
N LEU A 97 -6.82 1.76 19.53
CA LEU A 97 -7.64 1.35 18.38
C LEU A 97 -8.79 0.44 18.80
N LYS A 98 -8.58 -0.41 19.80
CA LYS A 98 -9.65 -1.23 20.38
C LYS A 98 -10.81 -0.37 20.90
N ASN A 99 -10.50 0.66 21.69
CA ASN A 99 -11.50 1.60 22.21
C ASN A 99 -12.22 2.39 21.11
N ARG A 100 -11.55 2.66 19.97
CA ARG A 100 -12.15 3.33 18.81
C ARG A 100 -13.11 2.41 18.05
N ILE A 101 -12.73 1.14 17.87
CA ILE A 101 -13.55 0.12 17.21
C ILE A 101 -14.82 -0.14 18.03
N GLU A 102 -14.68 -0.37 19.34
CA GLU A 102 -15.82 -0.66 20.23
C GLU A 102 -16.81 0.50 20.37
N LYS A 103 -16.35 1.76 20.22
CA LYS A 103 -17.22 2.94 20.17
C LYS A 103 -18.00 3.08 18.86
N SER A 104 -17.54 2.46 17.78
CA SER A 104 -18.23 2.47 16.49
C SER A 104 -19.30 1.38 16.39
N ASP A 105 -19.20 0.33 17.22
CA ASP A 105 -20.15 -0.78 17.29
C ASP A 105 -21.35 -0.49 18.22
N LYS A 106 -21.37 0.66 18.90
CA LYS A 106 -22.45 1.15 19.79
C LYS A 106 -23.22 2.30 19.14
#